data_AF-A0A3A3G499-F1
#
_entry.id   AF-A0A3A3G499-F1
#
_cell.length_a   1.000
_cell.length_b   1.000
_cell.length_c   1.000
_cell.angle_alpha   90.00
_cell.angle_beta   90.00
_cell.angle_gamma   90.00
#
_symmetry.space_group_name_H-M   'P 1'
#
loop_
_entity.id
_entity.type
_entity.pdbx_description
1 polymer ?
#
loop_
_entity_poly.entity_id
_entity_poly.type
_entity_poly.pdbx_seq_one_letter_code
_entity_poly.pdbx_strand_id
1 'polypeptide(L)'
;MQSNSAEQAQVKTVTSTQDQVPSHRGIRIAIQDLSKSFSGRKVLQEVNLEIDAGEFVAIVGRSGCGKSTLLRLVASLEAVDSGHIGFGAGGETPETRIMFQDSRLLPWKRVLKNVALGLPQDSGAAAQALGQVGLEDRAGEWPAVLSGGQRQRVALARALVHDPQLLLLDEPLGALDALTRIEMQQLIETLWQQRGFTAILVTHDVQEAIALADRVLLIEDGRITLDERIPLARPRARGNLQFARLEETILARLLQHPASRPDGALGDVSLQRTVNQVAWAI
;
A
#
# COMPACT_ATOMS: atom_id res chain seq x y z
N MET A 1 -17.44 79.03 -6.35
CA MET A 1 -16.80 78.90 -5.03
C MET A 1 -16.87 77.44 -4.63
N GLN A 2 -15.70 76.84 -4.36
CA GLN A 2 -15.46 75.57 -3.65
C GLN A 2 -15.99 74.30 -4.34
N SER A 3 -15.18 73.58 -5.12
CA SER A 3 -14.23 72.54 -4.66
C SER A 3 -14.89 71.41 -3.89
N ASN A 4 -15.15 70.28 -4.56
CA ASN A 4 -14.96 68.99 -3.90
C ASN A 4 -14.51 67.91 -4.89
N SER A 5 -13.36 67.35 -4.54
CA SER A 5 -12.67 66.25 -5.21
C SER A 5 -13.21 64.90 -4.70
N ALA A 6 -12.87 63.85 -5.45
CA ALA A 6 -12.89 62.42 -5.10
C ALA A 6 -14.24 61.69 -5.28
N GLU A 7 -14.35 60.95 -6.38
CA GLU A 7 -14.46 59.49 -6.33
C GLU A 7 -14.22 58.89 -7.73
N GLN A 8 -12.97 58.50 -7.99
CA GLN A 8 -12.65 57.58 -9.09
C GLN A 8 -12.91 56.16 -8.58
N ALA A 9 -14.01 55.57 -8.99
CA ALA A 9 -14.29 54.16 -8.78
C ALA A 9 -13.37 53.32 -9.68
N GLN A 10 -12.23 52.89 -9.13
CA GLN A 10 -11.42 51.83 -9.73
C GLN A 10 -12.16 50.50 -9.56
N VAL A 11 -12.65 49.97 -10.67
CA VAL A 11 -13.10 48.58 -10.82
C VAL A 11 -11.89 47.68 -10.57
N LYS A 12 -11.77 47.15 -9.35
CA LYS A 12 -10.84 46.06 -9.05
C LYS A 12 -11.36 44.80 -9.73
N THR A 13 -10.78 44.50 -10.88
CA THR A 13 -10.86 43.19 -11.54
C THR A 13 -10.50 42.13 -10.52
N VAL A 14 -11.50 41.32 -10.15
CA VAL A 14 -11.33 40.13 -9.33
C VAL A 14 -10.55 39.13 -10.18
N THR A 15 -9.23 39.12 -10.01
CA THR A 15 -8.38 38.09 -10.58
C THR A 15 -8.81 36.76 -9.99
N SER A 16 -9.39 35.93 -10.85
CA SER A 16 -9.73 34.52 -10.67
C SER A 16 -8.72 33.81 -9.78
N THR A 17 -9.18 33.39 -8.61
CA THR A 17 -8.51 32.46 -7.71
C THR A 17 -8.24 31.18 -8.51
N GLN A 18 -6.99 30.96 -8.89
CA GLN A 18 -6.56 29.66 -9.37
C GLN A 18 -6.84 28.66 -8.25
N ASP A 19 -7.63 27.63 -8.57
CA ASP A 19 -7.81 26.45 -7.75
C ASP A 19 -6.43 25.92 -7.37
N GLN A 20 -6.03 26.15 -6.11
CA GLN A 20 -4.89 25.47 -5.53
C GLN A 20 -5.31 24.02 -5.34
N VAL A 21 -4.94 23.18 -6.32
CA VAL A 21 -4.90 21.73 -6.16
C VAL A 21 -4.16 21.46 -4.83
N PRO A 22 -4.71 20.65 -3.91
CA PRO A 22 -4.02 20.34 -2.66
C PRO A 22 -2.62 19.86 -3.02
N SER A 23 -1.61 20.48 -2.45
CA SER A 23 -0.21 20.11 -2.69
C SER A 23 -0.03 18.68 -2.17
N HIS A 24 -0.20 17.69 -3.05
CA HIS A 24 0.01 16.29 -2.73
C HIS A 24 1.46 16.15 -2.22
N ARG A 25 1.62 15.73 -0.95
CA ARG A 25 2.93 15.48 -0.34
C ARG A 25 3.65 14.29 -1.01
N GLY A 26 2.89 13.46 -1.73
CA GLY A 26 3.39 12.31 -2.46
C GLY A 26 4.51 12.66 -3.43
N ILE A 27 5.26 11.63 -3.79
CA ILE A 27 6.37 11.73 -4.72
C ILE A 27 6.09 10.89 -5.96
N ARG A 28 6.43 11.42 -7.14
CA ARG A 28 6.42 10.64 -8.38
C ARG A 28 7.54 9.60 -8.34
N ILE A 29 7.27 8.39 -8.83
CA ILE A 29 8.25 7.32 -8.94
C ILE A 29 8.34 6.92 -10.41
N ALA A 30 9.56 6.86 -10.95
CA ALA A 30 9.82 6.38 -12.30
C ALA A 30 10.85 5.25 -12.24
N ILE A 31 10.45 4.07 -12.71
CA ILE A 31 11.27 2.86 -12.79
C ILE A 31 11.48 2.57 -14.27
N GLN A 32 12.74 2.46 -14.68
CA GLN A 32 13.11 2.22 -16.08
C GLN A 32 14.10 1.05 -16.17
N ASP A 33 13.75 0.07 -17.00
CA ASP A 33 14.52 -1.15 -17.30
C ASP A 33 15.10 -1.88 -16.07
N LEU A 34 14.37 -1.85 -14.96
CA LEU A 34 14.82 -2.36 -13.68
C LEU A 34 14.92 -3.89 -13.72
N SER A 35 16.11 -4.42 -13.43
CA SER A 35 16.32 -5.86 -13.28
C SER A 35 17.04 -6.20 -12.00
N LYS A 36 16.70 -7.38 -11.45
CA LYS A 36 17.31 -7.90 -10.22
C LYS A 36 17.43 -9.42 -10.28
N SER A 37 18.60 -9.92 -9.90
CA SER A 37 18.92 -11.34 -9.82
C SER A 37 19.48 -11.68 -8.44
N PHE A 38 19.17 -12.89 -7.96
CA PHE A 38 19.78 -13.44 -6.75
C PHE A 38 20.37 -14.80 -7.08
N SER A 39 21.67 -14.98 -6.81
CA SER A 39 22.39 -16.24 -7.05
C SER A 39 22.18 -16.79 -8.47
N GLY A 40 22.19 -15.91 -9.48
CA GLY A 40 21.98 -16.27 -10.88
C GLY A 40 20.52 -16.44 -11.33
N ARG A 41 19.54 -16.43 -10.41
CA ARG A 41 18.11 -16.45 -10.73
C ARG A 41 17.59 -15.03 -10.92
N LYS A 42 17.08 -14.72 -12.11
CA LYS A 42 16.38 -13.46 -12.38
C LYS A 42 15.05 -13.43 -11.61
N VAL A 43 14.85 -12.39 -10.81
CA VAL A 43 13.64 -12.16 -10.02
C VAL A 43 12.82 -11.01 -10.60
N LEU A 44 13.46 -9.97 -11.13
CA LEU A 44 12.83 -8.89 -11.88
C LEU A 44 13.56 -8.70 -13.20
N GLN A 45 12.83 -8.44 -14.27
CA GLN A 45 13.32 -8.40 -15.64
C GLN A 45 12.73 -7.19 -16.37
N GLU A 46 13.55 -6.17 -16.63
CA GLU A 46 13.20 -5.00 -17.45
C GLU A 46 11.88 -4.34 -17.03
N VAL A 47 11.70 -4.17 -15.73
CA VAL A 47 10.49 -3.58 -15.17
C VAL A 47 10.48 -2.09 -15.47
N ASN A 48 9.41 -1.65 -16.13
CA ASN A 48 9.14 -0.25 -16.46
C ASN A 48 7.83 0.16 -15.79
N LEU A 49 7.85 1.21 -14.97
CA LEU A 49 6.69 1.66 -14.20
C LEU A 49 6.78 3.14 -13.87
N GLU A 50 5.69 3.86 -14.06
CA GLU A 50 5.53 5.22 -13.58
C GLU A 50 4.34 5.32 -12.63
N ILE A 51 4.59 5.93 -11.46
CA ILE A 51 3.60 6.18 -10.42
C ILE A 51 3.55 7.68 -10.17
N ASP A 52 2.35 8.25 -10.26
CA ASP A 52 2.15 9.69 -10.05
C ASP A 52 2.23 10.06 -8.56
N ALA A 53 2.55 11.32 -8.28
CA ALA A 53 2.59 11.82 -6.91
C ALA A 53 1.20 11.74 -6.26
N GLY A 54 1.12 11.08 -5.10
CA GLY A 54 -0.12 10.87 -4.37
C GLY A 54 -0.94 9.67 -4.86
N GLU A 55 -0.49 8.96 -5.90
CA GLU A 55 -1.19 7.79 -6.43
C GLU A 55 -1.08 6.59 -5.47
N PHE A 56 -2.17 5.84 -5.33
CA PHE A 56 -2.17 4.56 -4.62
C PHE A 56 -2.09 3.42 -5.63
N VAL A 57 -0.97 2.69 -5.65
CA VAL A 57 -0.77 1.55 -6.56
C VAL A 57 -0.75 0.25 -5.77
N ALA A 58 -1.48 -0.76 -6.24
CA ALA A 58 -1.39 -2.12 -5.71
C ALA A 58 -0.67 -3.04 -6.70
N ILE A 59 0.24 -3.86 -6.18
CA ILE A 59 0.98 -4.87 -6.89
C ILE A 59 0.47 -6.23 -6.43
N VAL A 60 -0.13 -6.96 -7.36
CA VAL A 60 -0.62 -8.32 -7.18
C VAL A 60 0.22 -9.31 -7.97
N GLY A 61 0.15 -10.58 -7.60
CA GLY A 61 0.93 -11.64 -8.24
C GLY A 61 1.14 -12.82 -7.31
N ARG A 62 1.56 -13.96 -7.87
CA ARG A 62 1.79 -15.19 -7.10
C ARG A 62 2.96 -15.05 -6.11
N SER A 63 3.02 -15.96 -5.15
CA SER A 63 4.18 -16.05 -4.25
C SER A 63 5.46 -16.29 -5.06
N GLY A 64 6.50 -15.50 -4.79
CA GLY A 64 7.79 -15.62 -5.46
C GLY A 64 7.94 -14.93 -6.82
N CYS A 65 6.94 -14.18 -7.30
CA CYS A 65 7.06 -13.44 -8.58
C CYS A 65 7.90 -12.15 -8.51
N GLY A 66 8.35 -11.74 -7.31
CA GLY A 66 9.24 -10.59 -7.14
C GLY A 66 8.63 -9.34 -6.51
N LYS A 67 7.36 -9.37 -6.07
CA LYS A 67 6.66 -8.20 -5.46
C LYS A 67 7.42 -7.55 -4.31
N SER A 68 7.76 -8.31 -3.27
CA SER A 68 8.51 -7.78 -2.12
C SER A 68 9.95 -7.41 -2.48
N THR A 69 10.53 -7.99 -3.54
CA THR A 69 11.83 -7.56 -4.08
C THR A 69 11.71 -6.18 -4.71
N LEU A 70 10.70 -5.94 -5.54
CA LEU A 70 10.45 -4.62 -6.12
C LEU A 70 10.24 -3.57 -5.02
N LEU A 71 9.44 -3.90 -4.00
CA LEU A 71 9.20 -3.02 -2.86
C LEU A 71 10.50 -2.69 -2.09
N ARG A 72 11.38 -3.67 -1.86
CA ARG A 72 12.70 -3.43 -1.23
C ARG A 72 13.64 -2.58 -2.07
N LEU A 73 13.62 -2.72 -3.40
CA LEU A 73 14.40 -1.88 -4.31
C LEU A 73 13.91 -0.43 -4.28
N VAL A 74 12.59 -0.22 -4.35
CA VAL A 74 11.99 1.11 -4.22
C VAL A 74 12.29 1.72 -2.84
N ALA A 75 12.31 0.92 -1.79
CA ALA A 75 12.70 1.36 -0.44
C ALA A 75 14.20 1.67 -0.28
N SER A 76 15.02 1.46 -1.32
CA SER A 76 16.49 1.53 -1.24
C SER A 76 17.10 0.61 -0.16
N LEU A 77 16.41 -0.49 0.16
CA LEU A 77 16.89 -1.52 1.09
C LEU A 77 17.71 -2.61 0.38
N GLU A 78 17.70 -2.59 -0.95
CA GLU A 78 18.41 -3.52 -1.83
C GLU A 78 19.00 -2.72 -3.00
N ALA A 79 20.19 -3.09 -3.46
CA ALA A 79 20.81 -2.45 -4.63
C ALA A 79 20.18 -2.96 -5.94
N VAL A 80 20.03 -2.10 -6.93
CA VAL A 80 19.63 -2.48 -8.28
C VAL A 80 20.81 -3.15 -9.02
N ASP A 81 20.54 -4.16 -9.84
CA ASP A 81 21.60 -4.76 -10.67
C ASP A 81 21.73 -4.03 -12.01
N SER A 82 20.59 -3.61 -12.59
CA SER A 82 20.51 -2.77 -13.78
C SER A 82 19.23 -1.93 -13.80
N GLY A 83 19.21 -0.89 -14.62
CA GLY A 83 18.12 0.09 -14.69
C GLY A 83 18.22 1.16 -13.61
N HIS A 84 17.20 2.00 -13.48
CA HIS A 84 17.17 3.06 -12.48
C HIS A 84 15.78 3.26 -11.88
N ILE A 85 15.79 3.73 -10.63
CA ILE A 85 14.61 4.20 -9.90
C ILE A 85 14.84 5.68 -9.63
N GLY A 86 14.01 6.52 -10.22
CA GLY A 86 13.99 7.96 -10.02
C GLY A 86 12.80 8.38 -9.16
N PHE A 87 13.02 9.40 -8.33
CA PHE A 87 11.99 10.00 -7.51
C PHE A 87 11.88 11.51 -7.82
N GLY A 88 10.65 12.01 -7.86
CA GLY A 88 10.36 13.41 -8.16
C GLY A 88 10.82 13.81 -9.57
N ALA A 89 11.20 15.08 -9.73
CA ALA A 89 11.66 15.62 -11.02
C ALA A 89 13.19 15.54 -11.21
N GLY A 90 13.95 15.17 -10.16
CA GLY A 90 15.40 15.32 -10.14
C GLY A 90 16.17 14.30 -9.31
N GLY A 91 15.58 13.14 -8.96
CA GLY A 91 16.27 12.11 -8.18
C GLY A 91 16.34 12.43 -6.69
N GLU A 92 15.26 12.99 -6.15
CA GLU A 92 15.12 13.29 -4.72
C GLU A 92 15.24 11.99 -3.88
N THR A 93 15.60 12.12 -2.61
CA THR A 93 15.50 10.99 -1.66
C THR A 93 14.22 11.16 -0.85
N PRO A 94 13.13 10.46 -1.18
CA PRO A 94 11.87 10.63 -0.46
C PRO A 94 11.97 10.16 0.97
N GLU A 95 11.24 10.84 1.85
CA GLU A 95 10.94 10.25 3.16
C GLU A 95 10.03 9.03 2.97
N THR A 96 10.65 7.86 3.01
CA THR A 96 10.03 6.57 2.72
C THR A 96 9.84 5.77 4.00
N ARG A 97 8.64 5.21 4.19
CA ARG A 97 8.33 4.33 5.32
C ARG A 97 7.77 3.02 4.80
N ILE A 98 8.14 1.93 5.46
CA ILE A 98 7.71 0.58 5.13
C ILE A 98 6.94 -0.04 6.29
N MET A 99 5.78 -0.61 5.97
CA MET A 99 4.98 -1.43 6.87
C MET A 99 5.02 -2.87 6.35
N PHE A 100 5.45 -3.78 7.22
CA PHE A 100 5.57 -5.19 6.88
C PHE A 100 4.33 -5.97 7.37
N GLN A 101 4.15 -7.16 6.82
CA GLN A 101 3.12 -8.11 7.24
C GLN A 101 3.15 -8.39 8.74
N ASP A 102 4.34 -8.54 9.34
CA ASP A 102 4.49 -8.47 10.79
C ASP A 102 4.63 -7.01 11.23
N SER A 103 3.80 -6.61 12.18
CA SER A 103 3.85 -5.29 12.83
C SER A 103 5.23 -4.89 13.33
N ARG A 104 6.14 -5.86 13.63
CA ARG A 104 7.52 -5.61 14.07
C ARG A 104 7.61 -4.54 15.15
N LEU A 105 6.66 -4.53 16.08
CA LEU A 105 6.70 -3.66 17.24
C LEU A 105 7.81 -4.16 18.18
N LEU A 106 8.51 -3.23 18.82
CA LEU A 106 9.52 -3.52 19.82
C LEU A 106 8.82 -4.02 21.09
N PRO A 107 8.94 -5.32 21.45
CA PRO A 107 8.14 -5.91 22.53
C PRO A 107 8.51 -5.35 23.90
N TRP A 108 9.72 -4.83 24.06
CA TRP A 108 10.21 -4.19 25.28
C TRP A 108 9.95 -2.67 25.33
N LYS A 109 9.14 -2.12 24.41
CA LYS A 109 8.69 -0.72 24.49
C LYS A 109 7.17 -0.66 24.52
N ARG A 110 6.64 0.30 25.28
CA ARG A 110 5.20 0.61 25.28
C ARG A 110 4.73 1.13 23.93
N VAL A 111 3.43 1.07 23.68
CA VAL A 111 2.79 1.47 22.42
C VAL A 111 3.18 2.90 21.99
N LEU A 112 3.07 3.88 22.89
CA LEU A 112 3.47 5.26 22.59
C LEU A 112 4.95 5.37 22.19
N LYS A 113 5.82 4.62 22.86
CA LYS A 113 7.28 4.61 22.57
C LYS A 113 7.63 3.81 21.32
N ASN A 114 6.76 2.91 20.87
CA ASN A 114 6.85 2.27 19.56
C ASN A 114 6.55 3.28 18.45
N VAL A 115 5.47 4.05 18.59
CA VAL A 115 5.11 5.09 17.62
C VAL A 115 6.15 6.22 17.61
N ALA A 116 6.63 6.65 18.78
CA ALA A 116 7.62 7.73 18.90
C ALA A 116 9.04 7.38 18.39
N LEU A 117 9.25 6.20 17.80
CA LEU A 117 10.59 5.76 17.40
C LEU A 117 11.16 6.69 16.32
N GLY A 118 12.33 7.28 16.58
CA GLY A 118 13.01 8.20 15.67
C GLY A 118 12.52 9.65 15.74
N LEU A 119 11.53 9.98 16.58
CA LEU A 119 11.10 11.35 16.79
C LEU A 119 11.95 12.06 17.86
N PRO A 120 12.04 13.39 17.82
CA PRO A 120 12.52 14.19 18.95
C PRO A 120 11.68 13.90 20.21
N GLN A 121 12.31 13.97 21.38
CA GLN A 121 11.58 13.89 22.65
C GLN A 121 10.57 15.05 22.72
N ASP A 122 9.42 14.81 23.37
CA ASP A 122 8.38 15.80 23.67
C ASP A 122 7.62 16.43 22.48
N SER A 123 7.69 15.83 21.28
CA SER A 123 6.98 16.34 20.09
C SER A 123 5.44 16.27 20.13
N GLY A 124 4.84 15.46 21.01
CA GLY A 124 3.39 15.18 21.03
C GLY A 124 2.87 14.40 19.80
N ALA A 125 3.61 14.37 18.70
CA ALA A 125 3.24 13.75 17.42
C ALA A 125 2.88 12.27 17.54
N ALA A 126 3.58 11.52 18.41
CA ALA A 126 3.27 10.11 18.64
C ALA A 126 1.88 9.88 19.25
N ALA A 127 1.45 10.76 20.16
CA ALA A 127 0.12 10.68 20.76
C ALA A 127 -0.96 11.04 19.74
N GLN A 128 -0.72 12.08 18.93
CA GLN A 128 -1.62 12.46 17.83
C GLN A 128 -1.76 11.35 16.79
N ALA A 129 -0.65 10.72 16.38
CA ALA A 129 -0.67 9.60 15.44
C ALA A 129 -1.41 8.37 15.99
N LEU A 130 -1.33 8.11 17.31
CA LEU A 130 -2.14 7.07 17.94
C LEU A 130 -3.64 7.39 17.94
N GLY A 131 -4.01 8.66 18.16
CA GLY A 131 -5.41 9.08 18.09
C GLY A 131 -5.99 8.93 16.68
N GLN A 132 -5.20 9.23 15.64
CA GLN A 132 -5.62 9.03 14.25
C GLN A 132 -5.92 7.57 13.89
N VAL A 133 -5.37 6.60 14.63
CA VAL A 133 -5.68 5.18 14.46
C VAL A 133 -6.62 4.63 15.55
N GLY A 134 -7.18 5.50 16.39
CA GLY A 134 -8.14 5.15 17.44
C GLY A 134 -7.55 4.35 18.60
N LEU A 135 -6.27 4.57 18.93
CA LEU A 135 -5.55 3.84 19.99
C LEU A 135 -4.91 4.75 21.06
N GLU A 136 -5.44 5.96 21.24
CA GLU A 136 -5.01 6.90 22.28
C GLU A 136 -5.05 6.27 23.69
N ASP A 137 -6.12 5.57 24.06
CA ASP A 137 -6.27 4.93 25.37
C ASP A 137 -5.29 3.77 25.61
N ARG A 138 -4.64 3.27 24.55
CA ARG A 138 -3.69 2.13 24.60
C ARG A 138 -2.23 2.59 24.65
N ALA A 139 -1.97 3.89 24.68
CA ALA A 139 -0.62 4.47 24.64
C ALA A 139 0.35 3.89 25.71
N GLY A 140 -0.18 3.57 26.90
CA GLY A 140 0.58 3.04 28.03
C GLY A 140 0.82 1.53 28.01
N GLU A 141 0.20 0.79 27.09
CA GLU A 141 0.23 -0.67 27.07
C GLU A 141 1.49 -1.24 26.41
N TRP A 142 1.69 -2.54 26.58
CA TRP A 142 2.74 -3.32 25.91
C TRP A 142 2.19 -3.97 24.63
N PRO A 143 2.98 -4.12 23.56
CA PRO A 143 2.51 -4.74 22.31
C PRO A 143 1.89 -6.14 22.47
N ALA A 144 2.34 -6.89 23.49
CA ALA A 144 1.88 -8.25 23.75
C ALA A 144 0.40 -8.36 24.15
N VAL A 145 -0.20 -7.30 24.72
CA VAL A 145 -1.62 -7.32 25.13
C VAL A 145 -2.58 -6.89 24.02
N LEU A 146 -2.05 -6.32 22.94
CA LEU A 146 -2.84 -5.85 21.80
C LEU A 146 -3.32 -7.01 20.94
N SER A 147 -4.48 -6.85 20.29
CA SER A 147 -4.92 -7.75 19.21
C SER A 147 -4.03 -7.60 17.97
N GLY A 148 -4.12 -8.55 17.02
CA GLY A 148 -3.39 -8.46 15.74
C GLY A 148 -3.70 -7.17 14.97
N GLY A 149 -4.98 -6.81 14.87
CA GLY A 149 -5.42 -5.55 14.25
C GLY A 149 -4.90 -4.31 14.96
N GLN A 150 -4.93 -4.30 16.30
CA GLN A 150 -4.40 -3.19 17.08
C GLN A 150 -2.88 -3.03 16.87
N ARG A 151 -2.12 -4.12 16.84
CA ARG A 151 -0.68 -4.06 16.52
C ARG A 151 -0.42 -3.49 15.13
N GLN A 152 -1.24 -3.84 14.13
CA GLN A 152 -1.13 -3.26 12.79
C GLN A 152 -1.46 -1.77 12.77
N ARG A 153 -2.49 -1.33 13.49
CA ARG A 153 -2.82 0.10 13.64
C ARG A 153 -1.67 0.88 14.30
N VAL A 154 -1.04 0.32 15.33
CA VAL A 154 0.16 0.93 15.94
C VAL A 154 1.32 0.99 14.95
N ALA A 155 1.54 -0.06 14.15
CA ALA A 155 2.57 -0.06 13.12
C ALA A 155 2.31 0.99 12.03
N LEU A 156 1.05 1.17 11.62
CA LEU A 156 0.63 2.23 10.69
C LEU A 156 0.86 3.62 11.30
N ALA A 157 0.46 3.84 12.55
CA ALA A 157 0.72 5.10 13.26
C ALA A 157 2.23 5.40 13.32
N ARG A 158 3.06 4.40 13.61
CA ARG A 158 4.52 4.51 13.62
C ARG A 158 5.09 4.86 12.24
N ALA A 159 4.51 4.34 11.16
CA ALA A 159 4.93 4.70 9.81
C ALA A 159 4.54 6.14 9.45
N LEU A 160 3.32 6.55 9.82
CA LEU A 160 2.76 7.86 9.45
C LEU A 160 3.21 9.02 10.34
N VAL A 161 3.74 8.76 11.54
CA VAL A 161 4.14 9.84 12.46
C VAL A 161 5.28 10.71 11.91
N HIS A 162 6.09 10.16 11.01
CA HIS A 162 7.16 10.88 10.31
C HIS A 162 6.69 11.58 9.04
N ASP A 163 5.39 11.51 8.76
CA ASP A 163 4.75 12.10 7.59
C ASP A 163 5.47 11.73 6.26
N PRO A 164 5.44 10.45 5.85
CA PRO A 164 6.16 10.02 4.66
C PRO A 164 5.60 10.63 3.37
N GLN A 165 6.48 10.85 2.38
CA GLN A 165 6.07 11.11 1.00
C GLN A 165 5.71 9.82 0.28
N LEU A 166 6.35 8.71 0.67
CA LEU A 166 6.14 7.37 0.12
C LEU A 166 5.89 6.35 1.23
N LEU A 167 4.72 5.71 1.20
CA LEU A 167 4.37 4.60 2.09
C LEU A 167 4.35 3.27 1.33
N LEU A 168 5.20 2.34 1.75
CA LEU A 168 5.29 1.00 1.20
C LEU A 168 4.63 0.01 2.16
N LEU A 169 3.73 -0.81 1.63
CA LEU A 169 2.90 -1.73 2.40
C LEU A 169 3.14 -3.16 1.87
N ASP A 170 3.84 -4.01 2.61
CA ASP A 170 4.14 -5.39 2.22
C ASP A 170 3.21 -6.37 2.97
N GLU A 171 2.11 -6.74 2.33
CA GLU A 171 1.05 -7.61 2.86
C GLU A 171 0.52 -7.21 4.26
N PRO A 172 0.20 -5.91 4.54
CA PRO A 172 -0.13 -5.45 5.88
C PRO A 172 -1.45 -6.01 6.43
N LEU A 173 -2.32 -6.57 5.57
CA LEU A 173 -3.67 -7.00 5.90
C LEU A 173 -3.85 -8.53 5.97
N GLY A 174 -2.84 -9.30 5.55
CA GLY A 174 -2.98 -10.76 5.33
C GLY A 174 -3.24 -11.55 6.61
N ALA A 175 -2.81 -11.06 7.77
CA ALA A 175 -2.98 -11.73 9.07
C ALA A 175 -4.26 -11.30 9.84
N LEU A 176 -5.10 -10.45 9.25
CA LEU A 176 -6.30 -9.90 9.91
C LEU A 176 -7.55 -10.72 9.60
N ASP A 177 -8.48 -10.80 10.56
CA ASP A 177 -9.83 -11.31 10.30
C ASP A 177 -10.60 -10.36 9.36
N ALA A 178 -11.72 -10.84 8.81
CA ALA A 178 -12.45 -10.13 7.77
C ALA A 178 -12.94 -8.74 8.20
N LEU A 179 -13.46 -8.59 9.42
CA LEU A 179 -14.00 -7.31 9.89
C LEU A 179 -12.86 -6.33 10.15
N THR A 180 -11.84 -6.75 10.91
CA THR A 180 -10.67 -5.93 11.19
C THR A 180 -9.95 -5.50 9.91
N ARG A 181 -9.91 -6.38 8.90
CA ARG A 181 -9.35 -6.06 7.58
C ARG A 181 -10.13 -4.94 6.89
N ILE A 182 -11.46 -5.00 6.87
CA ILE A 182 -12.31 -3.95 6.28
C ILE A 182 -12.08 -2.61 6.99
N GLU A 183 -12.07 -2.61 8.32
CA GLU A 183 -11.81 -1.40 9.11
C GLU A 183 -10.41 -0.83 8.82
N MET A 184 -9.40 -1.70 8.69
CA MET A 184 -8.03 -1.30 8.38
C MET A 184 -7.89 -0.74 6.96
N GLN A 185 -8.60 -1.30 5.97
CA GLN A 185 -8.67 -0.75 4.61
C GLN A 185 -9.22 0.68 4.64
N GLN A 186 -10.37 0.87 5.29
CA GLN A 186 -11.00 2.19 5.41
C GLN A 186 -10.09 3.20 6.12
N LEU A 187 -9.39 2.76 7.17
CA LEU A 187 -8.42 3.59 7.88
C LEU A 187 -7.26 4.02 6.97
N ILE A 188 -6.65 3.09 6.23
CA ILE A 188 -5.56 3.39 5.29
C ILE A 188 -6.04 4.35 4.20
N GLU A 189 -7.20 4.09 3.59
CA GLU A 189 -7.79 4.93 2.55
C GLU A 189 -8.04 6.36 3.06
N THR A 190 -8.61 6.49 4.26
CA THR A 190 -8.89 7.79 4.89
C THR A 190 -7.61 8.57 5.12
N LEU A 191 -6.59 7.94 5.72
CA LEU A 191 -5.31 8.59 6.03
C LEU A 191 -4.55 8.97 4.76
N TRP A 192 -4.62 8.13 3.72
CA TRP A 192 -4.05 8.42 2.42
C TRP A 192 -4.75 9.60 1.75
N GLN A 193 -6.08 9.64 1.70
CA GLN A 193 -6.84 10.77 1.14
C GLN A 193 -6.57 12.09 1.86
N GLN A 194 -6.41 12.04 3.20
CA GLN A 194 -6.14 13.23 4.00
C GLN A 194 -4.72 13.78 3.82
N ARG A 195 -3.72 12.91 3.63
CA ARG A 195 -2.30 13.30 3.60
C ARG A 195 -1.69 13.37 2.20
N GLY A 196 -2.28 12.66 1.23
CA GLY A 196 -1.87 12.67 -0.17
C GLY A 196 -0.46 12.11 -0.42
N PHE A 197 0.02 11.17 0.39
CA PHE A 197 1.28 10.46 0.15
C PHE A 197 1.14 9.46 -1.01
N THR A 198 2.24 9.15 -1.70
CA THR A 198 2.26 8.06 -2.69
C THR A 198 2.30 6.72 -1.96
N ALA A 199 1.50 5.75 -2.37
CA ALA A 199 1.41 4.46 -1.70
C ALA A 199 1.64 3.30 -2.67
N ILE A 200 2.44 2.31 -2.24
CA ILE A 200 2.58 1.03 -2.95
C ILE A 200 2.17 -0.09 -2.01
N LEU A 201 1.09 -0.79 -2.35
CA LEU A 201 0.60 -1.97 -1.64
C LEU A 201 0.98 -3.23 -2.39
N VAL A 202 1.81 -4.07 -1.79
CA VAL A 202 1.98 -5.46 -2.21
C VAL A 202 0.95 -6.30 -1.47
N THR A 203 0.10 -6.99 -2.22
CA THR A 203 -0.88 -7.93 -1.66
C THR A 203 -1.06 -9.14 -2.56
N HIS A 204 -1.56 -10.22 -1.99
CA HIS A 204 -2.04 -11.39 -2.74
C HIS A 204 -3.57 -11.42 -2.86
N ASP A 205 -4.28 -10.48 -2.22
CA ASP A 205 -5.74 -10.37 -2.25
C ASP A 205 -6.17 -9.32 -3.28
N VAL A 206 -6.90 -9.76 -4.31
CA VAL A 206 -7.40 -8.88 -5.38
C VAL A 206 -8.46 -7.90 -4.87
N GLN A 207 -9.27 -8.28 -3.88
CA GLN A 207 -10.26 -7.38 -3.31
C GLN A 207 -9.59 -6.23 -2.56
N GLU A 208 -8.47 -6.49 -1.87
CA GLU A 208 -7.68 -5.44 -1.23
C GLU A 208 -7.13 -4.44 -2.25
N ALA A 209 -6.58 -4.95 -3.35
CA ALA A 209 -6.04 -4.14 -4.43
C ALA A 209 -7.11 -3.24 -5.05
N ILE A 210 -8.29 -3.79 -5.39
CA ILE A 210 -9.39 -3.02 -5.98
C ILE A 210 -10.05 -2.10 -4.94
N ALA A 211 -10.04 -2.43 -3.66
CA ALA A 211 -10.61 -1.55 -2.64
C ALA A 211 -9.77 -0.27 -2.46
N LEU A 212 -8.44 -0.38 -2.47
CA LEU A 212 -7.55 0.73 -2.09
C LEU A 212 -6.96 1.49 -3.29
N ALA A 213 -6.54 0.79 -4.34
CA ALA A 213 -5.61 1.35 -5.32
C ALA A 213 -6.27 2.09 -6.48
N ASP A 214 -5.68 3.19 -6.94
CA ASP A 214 -6.01 3.82 -8.22
C ASP A 214 -5.64 2.94 -9.41
N ARG A 215 -4.56 2.15 -9.27
CA ARG A 215 -4.09 1.18 -10.28
C ARG A 215 -3.67 -0.14 -9.65
N VAL A 216 -3.93 -1.22 -10.38
CA VAL A 216 -3.51 -2.57 -10.03
C VAL A 216 -2.52 -3.07 -11.08
N LEU A 217 -1.33 -3.43 -10.61
CA LEU A 217 -0.25 -4.00 -11.41
C LEU A 217 -0.15 -5.49 -11.13
N LEU A 218 -0.01 -6.31 -12.17
CA LEU A 218 0.28 -7.74 -12.03
C LEU A 218 1.73 -8.00 -12.36
N ILE A 219 2.46 -8.63 -11.43
CA ILE A 219 3.81 -9.13 -11.68
C ILE A 219 3.80 -10.65 -11.86
N GLU A 220 4.31 -11.09 -13.00
CA GLU A 220 4.47 -12.50 -13.40
C GLU A 220 5.87 -12.72 -13.97
N ASP A 221 6.55 -13.76 -13.52
CA ASP A 221 7.91 -14.13 -13.94
C ASP A 221 8.91 -12.94 -13.95
N GLY A 222 8.73 -12.02 -13.01
CA GLY A 222 9.56 -10.83 -12.84
C GLY A 222 9.27 -9.67 -13.79
N ARG A 223 8.17 -9.73 -14.55
CA ARG A 223 7.71 -8.68 -15.48
C ARG A 223 6.33 -8.18 -15.08
N ILE A 224 6.02 -6.93 -15.42
CA ILE A 224 4.66 -6.40 -15.28
C ILE A 224 3.85 -6.86 -16.49
N THR A 225 2.78 -7.63 -16.26
CA THR A 225 1.93 -8.21 -17.32
C THR A 225 0.54 -7.59 -17.38
N LEU A 226 0.14 -6.83 -16.35
CA LEU A 226 -1.09 -6.05 -16.32
C LEU A 226 -0.81 -4.71 -15.63
N ASP A 227 -1.41 -3.65 -16.14
CA ASP A 227 -1.45 -2.33 -15.54
C ASP A 227 -2.86 -1.75 -15.74
N GLU A 228 -3.73 -2.00 -14.77
CA GLU A 228 -5.16 -1.72 -14.88
C GLU A 228 -5.53 -0.56 -13.96
N ARG A 229 -6.11 0.50 -14.52
CA ARG A 229 -6.72 1.59 -13.72
C ARG A 229 -8.03 1.11 -13.11
N ILE A 230 -8.33 1.57 -11.89
CA ILE A 230 -9.57 1.26 -11.18
C ILE A 230 -10.50 2.49 -11.22
N PRO A 231 -11.41 2.58 -12.21
CA PRO A 231 -12.28 3.75 -12.41
C PRO A 231 -13.48 3.75 -11.46
N LEU A 232 -13.29 3.37 -10.20
CA LEU A 232 -14.34 3.33 -9.19
C LEU A 232 -14.17 4.49 -8.21
N ALA A 233 -15.24 5.26 -8.04
CA ALA A 233 -15.33 6.29 -7.02
C ALA A 233 -15.24 5.66 -5.61
N ARG A 234 -14.64 6.42 -4.69
CA ARG A 234 -14.50 6.07 -3.28
C ARG A 234 -15.66 6.65 -2.47
N PRO A 235 -16.20 5.96 -1.44
CA PRO A 235 -15.77 4.64 -0.95
C PRO A 235 -16.22 3.50 -1.88
N ARG A 236 -15.34 2.52 -2.10
CA ARG A 236 -15.61 1.40 -3.00
C ARG A 236 -16.38 0.30 -2.28
N ALA A 237 -17.69 0.23 -2.55
CA ALA A 237 -18.53 -0.82 -2.01
C ALA A 237 -18.31 -2.15 -2.74
N ARG A 238 -17.99 -3.23 -2.00
CA ARG A 238 -17.80 -4.59 -2.56
C ARG A 238 -19.05 -5.14 -3.26
N GLY A 239 -20.23 -4.64 -2.91
CA GLY A 239 -21.49 -5.00 -3.58
C GLY A 239 -21.69 -4.34 -4.95
N ASN A 240 -20.76 -3.50 -5.42
CA ASN A 240 -20.85 -2.87 -6.74
C ASN A 240 -20.55 -3.89 -7.85
N LEU A 241 -21.43 -3.95 -8.86
CA LEU A 241 -21.26 -4.81 -10.03
C LEU A 241 -19.95 -4.56 -10.79
N GLN A 242 -19.50 -3.30 -10.86
CA GLN A 242 -18.23 -2.95 -11.51
C GLN A 242 -17.03 -3.46 -10.71
N PHE A 243 -17.12 -3.48 -9.38
CA PHE A 243 -16.09 -4.07 -8.51
C PHE A 243 -15.94 -5.56 -8.81
N ALA A 244 -17.06 -6.29 -8.80
CA ALA A 244 -17.06 -7.73 -9.08
C ALA A 244 -16.49 -8.07 -10.48
N ARG A 245 -16.79 -7.25 -11.50
CA ARG A 245 -16.22 -7.42 -12.85
C ARG A 245 -14.71 -7.22 -12.91
N LEU A 246 -14.21 -6.20 -12.23
CA LEU A 246 -12.76 -5.96 -12.12
C LEU A 246 -12.07 -7.11 -11.39
N GLU A 247 -12.69 -7.58 -10.30
CA GLU A 247 -12.20 -8.72 -9.53
C GLU A 247 -12.12 -9.99 -10.39
N GLU A 248 -13.19 -10.31 -11.10
CA GLU A 248 -13.23 -11.45 -12.03
C GLU A 248 -12.14 -11.34 -13.11
N THR A 249 -11.96 -10.15 -13.70
CA THR A 249 -10.96 -9.91 -14.75
C THR A 249 -9.54 -10.11 -14.24
N ILE A 250 -9.21 -9.53 -13.08
CA ILE A 250 -7.86 -9.62 -12.49
C ILE A 250 -7.58 -11.05 -11.99
N LEU A 251 -8.56 -11.70 -11.35
CA LEU A 251 -8.44 -13.10 -10.92
C LEU A 251 -8.27 -14.04 -12.10
N ALA A 252 -9.02 -13.84 -13.18
CA ALA A 252 -8.87 -14.66 -14.39
C ALA A 252 -7.45 -14.59 -14.94
N ARG A 253 -6.82 -13.40 -14.98
CA ARG A 253 -5.42 -13.25 -15.39
C ARG A 253 -4.47 -14.00 -14.44
N LEU A 254 -4.62 -13.82 -13.13
CA LEU A 254 -3.82 -14.51 -12.11
C LEU A 254 -3.91 -16.05 -12.19
N LEU A 255 -5.06 -16.58 -12.59
CA LEU A 255 -5.35 -18.02 -12.66
C LEU A 255 -5.01 -18.64 -14.03
N GLN A 256 -5.09 -17.89 -15.13
CA GLN A 256 -4.88 -18.38 -16.50
C GLN A 256 -3.46 -18.86 -16.81
N HIS A 257 -2.50 -18.72 -15.89
CA HIS A 257 -1.22 -19.41 -15.96
C HIS A 257 -1.20 -20.63 -15.02
N PRO A 258 -1.26 -21.87 -15.55
CA PRO A 258 -0.98 -23.03 -14.73
C PRO A 258 0.49 -23.02 -14.34
N ALA A 259 0.75 -23.23 -13.04
CA ALA A 259 2.01 -23.82 -12.62
C ALA A 259 2.31 -25.01 -13.55
N SER A 260 3.57 -25.17 -13.93
CA SER A 260 4.17 -26.43 -14.41
C SER A 260 3.25 -27.63 -14.20
N ARG A 261 2.85 -28.28 -15.31
CA ARG A 261 2.08 -29.53 -15.35
C ARG A 261 2.34 -30.36 -14.09
N PRO A 262 1.33 -30.83 -13.35
CA PRO A 262 1.58 -31.90 -12.40
C PRO A 262 2.20 -33.06 -13.19
N ASP A 263 3.46 -33.35 -12.88
CA ASP A 263 4.13 -34.55 -13.29
C ASP A 263 3.32 -35.70 -12.68
N GLY A 264 2.71 -36.51 -13.53
CA GLY A 264 1.74 -37.51 -13.08
C GLY A 264 0.80 -37.90 -14.19
N ALA A 265 1.24 -38.86 -15.01
CA ALA A 265 0.34 -39.73 -15.72
C ALA A 265 -0.78 -40.17 -14.76
N LEU A 266 -2.02 -39.76 -15.04
CA LEU A 266 -3.20 -40.39 -14.49
C LEU A 266 -3.29 -41.78 -15.12
N GLY A 267 -2.52 -42.71 -14.56
CA GLY A 267 -2.85 -44.12 -14.61
C GLY A 267 -4.14 -44.32 -13.83
N ASP A 268 -5.03 -45.15 -14.39
CA ASP A 268 -6.27 -45.61 -13.77
C ASP A 268 -6.11 -45.85 -12.26
N VAL A 269 -6.77 -45.03 -11.45
CA VAL A 269 -7.05 -45.38 -10.06
C VAL A 269 -8.55 -45.52 -9.91
N SER A 270 -8.96 -46.78 -9.98
CA SER A 270 -10.29 -47.27 -9.64
C SER A 270 -10.67 -46.83 -8.22
N LEU A 271 -11.74 -46.04 -8.10
CA LEU A 271 -12.34 -45.70 -6.82
C LEU A 271 -13.09 -46.92 -6.26
N GLN A 272 -12.42 -47.71 -5.43
CA GLN A 272 -13.08 -48.63 -4.51
C GLN A 272 -13.12 -48.05 -3.08
N ARG A 273 -14.35 -47.98 -2.57
CA ARG A 273 -14.83 -47.62 -1.23
C ARG A 273 -13.87 -47.93 -0.07
N THR A 274 -13.84 -47.05 0.93
CA THR A 274 -14.49 -47.29 2.25
C THR A 274 -14.64 -46.03 3.10
N VAL A 275 -15.85 -45.88 3.66
CA VAL A 275 -16.20 -44.96 4.74
C VAL A 275 -15.65 -45.53 6.04
N ASN A 276 -14.79 -44.81 6.78
CA ASN A 276 -14.95 -44.58 8.22
C ASN A 276 -13.80 -43.79 8.87
N GLN A 277 -14.19 -43.07 9.94
CA GLN A 277 -13.42 -42.54 11.07
C GLN A 277 -12.72 -41.18 10.93
N VAL A 278 -13.44 -40.14 11.38
CA VAL A 278 -12.87 -38.90 11.92
C VAL A 278 -12.68 -39.10 13.42
N ALA A 279 -11.44 -39.10 13.90
CA ALA A 279 -11.10 -38.98 15.31
C ALA A 279 -10.60 -37.55 15.56
N TRP A 280 -11.26 -36.83 16.46
CA TRP A 280 -10.88 -35.49 16.89
C TRP A 280 -9.58 -35.55 17.70
N ALA A 281 -8.65 -34.62 17.46
CA ALA A 281 -7.47 -34.44 18.30
C ALA A 281 -7.76 -33.41 19.40
N ILE A 282 -7.46 -33.80 20.64
CA ILE A 282 -7.36 -32.97 21.85
C ILE A 282 -6.04 -32.20 21.80
#